data_AF-R4M9P1-F1
#
_entry.id   AF-R4M9P1-F1
#
_cell.length_a   1.000
_cell.length_b   1.000
_cell.length_c   1.000
_cell.angle_alpha   90.00
_cell.angle_beta   90.00
_cell.angle_gamma   90.00
#
_symmetry.space_group_name_H-M   'P 1'
#
loop_
_entity.id
_entity.type
_entity.pdbx_description
1 polymer ?
#
loop_
_entity_poly.entity_id
_entity_poly.type
_entity_poly.pdbx_seq_one_letter_code
_entity_poly.pdbx_strand_id
1 'polypeptide(L)'
;MAFQDLAAECWMHIGIDLFWFALPPEQLDLARVRPEYYTWDSAVEADGLEWFTVHPGPILDLAMHSRYRAIRAYLDNGMNVIADDVIWTREWLVDALRVFEGCRVWMVGVHVSDEEGARRELERGDRHPGWNRGSARAAHADAEYDFELDTTATPVHELARELHESYQACPYPMAFNRLRKRFLS
;
A
#
# COMPACT_ATOMS: atom_id res chain seq x y z
N MET A 1 4.34 4.35 15.93
CA MET A 1 3.35 3.88 14.92
C MET A 1 2.56 2.80 15.62
N ALA A 2 1.22 2.87 15.67
CA ALA A 2 0.44 2.17 16.69
C ALA A 2 0.72 0.65 16.84
N PHE A 3 0.93 -0.08 15.73
CA PHE A 3 1.31 -1.49 15.80
C PHE A 3 2.76 -1.71 16.32
N GLN A 4 3.72 -0.92 15.82
CA GLN A 4 5.12 -0.96 16.30
C GLN A 4 5.22 -0.69 17.80
N ASP A 5 4.35 0.18 18.32
CA ASP A 5 4.34 0.55 19.74
C ASP A 5 3.80 -0.59 20.63
N LEU A 6 3.13 -1.60 20.04
CA LEU A 6 2.60 -2.79 20.70
C LEU A 6 3.51 -4.03 20.55
N ALA A 7 4.18 -4.16 19.40
CA ALA A 7 4.97 -5.34 19.08
C ALA A 7 6.24 -5.44 19.94
N ALA A 8 6.54 -6.65 20.43
CA ALA A 8 7.75 -6.90 21.21
C ALA A 8 9.01 -6.97 20.33
N GLU A 9 8.88 -7.44 19.08
CA GLU A 9 9.98 -7.48 18.12
C GLU A 9 10.18 -6.14 17.41
N CYS A 10 11.38 -5.93 16.87
CA CYS A 10 11.63 -4.78 16.00
C CYS A 10 10.96 -5.00 14.63
N TRP A 11 10.03 -4.12 14.30
CA TRP A 11 9.42 -4.03 12.97
C TRP A 11 9.94 -2.78 12.27
N MET A 12 10.58 -2.93 11.12
CA MET A 12 11.00 -1.81 10.29
C MET A 12 9.82 -1.29 9.50
N HIS A 13 9.55 0.02 9.54
CA HIS A 13 8.55 0.64 8.67
C HIS A 13 9.21 1.05 7.37
N ILE A 14 8.90 0.34 6.29
CA ILE A 14 9.48 0.54 4.95
C ILE A 14 8.31 0.67 3.96
N GLY A 15 7.59 1.77 4.08
CA GLY A 15 6.38 2.09 3.31
C GLY A 15 6.65 2.69 1.93
N ILE A 16 5.61 2.72 1.09
CA ILE A 16 5.68 3.30 -0.26
C ILE A 16 6.16 4.75 -0.26
N ASP A 17 5.74 5.56 0.73
CA ASP A 17 6.13 6.97 0.84
C ASP A 17 7.65 7.15 0.92
N LEU A 18 8.39 6.23 1.56
CA LEU A 18 9.86 6.26 1.61
C LEU A 18 10.48 6.26 0.20
N PHE A 19 9.91 5.48 -0.71
CA PHE A 19 10.41 5.32 -2.07
C PHE A 19 9.83 6.37 -3.01
N TRP A 20 8.58 6.78 -2.79
CA TRP A 20 7.95 7.88 -3.51
C TRP A 20 8.74 9.18 -3.29
N PHE A 21 9.05 9.51 -2.04
CA PHE A 21 9.84 10.70 -1.70
C PHE A 21 11.34 10.58 -2.01
N ALA A 22 11.82 9.41 -2.43
CA ALA A 22 13.18 9.24 -2.95
C ALA A 22 13.32 9.65 -4.42
N LEU A 23 12.20 9.82 -5.15
CA LEU A 23 12.21 10.34 -6.51
C LEU A 23 12.67 11.81 -6.52
N PRO A 24 13.22 12.31 -7.65
CA PRO A 24 13.56 13.72 -7.76
C PRO A 24 12.32 14.59 -7.48
N PRO A 25 12.40 15.64 -6.62
CA PRO A 25 11.22 16.39 -6.17
C PRO A 25 10.34 16.95 -7.28
N GLU A 26 10.93 17.35 -8.41
CA GLU A 26 10.17 17.84 -9.58
C GLU A 26 9.21 16.79 -10.16
N GLN A 27 9.47 15.51 -9.94
CA GLN A 27 8.64 14.41 -10.43
C GLN A 27 7.49 14.06 -9.49
N LEU A 28 7.39 14.76 -8.35
CA LEU A 28 6.25 14.69 -7.43
C LEU A 28 5.25 15.82 -7.70
N ASP A 29 5.62 16.80 -8.52
CA ASP A 29 4.78 17.91 -8.92
C ASP A 29 3.91 17.50 -10.10
N LEU A 30 2.60 17.39 -9.87
CA LEU A 30 1.61 16.95 -10.87
C LEU A 30 1.61 17.81 -12.13
N ALA A 31 2.02 19.08 -12.05
CA ALA A 31 2.08 19.98 -13.20
C ALA A 31 3.36 19.83 -14.04
N ARG A 32 4.38 19.16 -13.50
CA ARG A 32 5.73 19.08 -14.10
C ARG A 32 6.25 17.66 -14.28
N VAL A 33 5.61 16.68 -13.65
CA VAL A 33 5.99 15.27 -13.74
C VAL A 33 6.11 14.86 -15.20
N ARG A 34 7.21 14.17 -15.53
CA ARG A 34 7.40 13.64 -16.87
C ARG A 34 6.67 12.31 -17.03
N PRO A 35 6.14 12.01 -18.23
CA PRO A 35 5.44 10.74 -18.49
C PRO A 35 6.28 9.49 -18.22
N GLU A 36 7.61 9.56 -18.24
CA GLU A 36 8.45 8.41 -17.89
C GLU A 36 8.34 8.04 -16.41
N TYR A 37 7.99 9.00 -15.54
CA TYR A 37 7.67 8.74 -14.14
C TYR A 37 6.21 8.32 -14.03
N TYR A 38 5.27 9.21 -14.29
CA TYR A 38 3.86 8.82 -14.37
C TYR A 38 3.06 9.86 -15.12
N THR A 39 1.94 9.42 -15.70
CA THR A 39 0.81 10.29 -16.03
C THR A 39 -0.29 10.07 -15.01
N TRP A 40 -1.29 10.93 -15.02
CA TRP A 40 -2.42 10.83 -14.11
C TRP A 40 -3.67 11.39 -14.76
N ASP A 41 -4.82 10.89 -14.34
CA ASP A 41 -6.15 11.35 -14.73
C ASP A 41 -7.02 11.53 -13.48
N SER A 42 -7.94 12.48 -13.52
CA SER A 42 -8.96 12.63 -12.49
C SER A 42 -10.36 12.83 -13.07
N ALA A 43 -11.37 12.42 -12.31
CA ALA A 43 -12.78 12.56 -12.68
C ALA A 43 -13.65 12.72 -11.44
N VAL A 44 -14.74 13.50 -11.55
CA VAL A 44 -15.77 13.56 -10.51
C VAL A 44 -16.90 12.61 -10.88
N GLU A 45 -17.27 11.73 -9.97
CA GLU A 45 -18.33 10.74 -10.18
C GLU A 45 -19.72 11.27 -9.76
N ALA A 46 -20.76 10.46 -9.97
CA ALA A 46 -22.15 10.87 -9.74
C ALA A 46 -22.50 11.19 -8.27
N ASP A 47 -21.70 10.68 -7.32
CA ASP A 47 -21.79 11.00 -5.90
C ASP A 47 -21.12 12.34 -5.52
N GLY A 48 -20.49 13.01 -6.49
CA GLY A 48 -19.81 14.28 -6.30
C GLY A 48 -18.39 14.15 -5.73
N LEU A 49 -17.87 12.93 -5.56
CA LEU A 49 -16.51 12.70 -5.10
C LEU A 49 -15.54 12.59 -6.28
N GLU A 50 -14.33 13.14 -6.11
CA GLU A 50 -13.27 13.03 -7.10
C GLU A 50 -12.58 11.67 -7.00
N TRP A 51 -12.10 11.22 -8.15
CA TRP A 51 -11.34 10.01 -8.39
C TRP A 51 -10.02 10.41 -9.06
N PHE A 52 -8.89 9.91 -8.58
CA PHE A 52 -7.55 10.19 -9.15
C PHE A 52 -6.78 8.88 -9.41
N THR A 53 -6.32 8.67 -10.64
CA THR A 53 -5.51 7.49 -11.00
C THR A 53 -4.10 7.90 -11.38
N VAL A 54 -3.11 7.21 -10.81
CA VAL A 54 -1.73 7.23 -11.31
C VAL A 54 -1.57 6.15 -12.38
N HIS A 55 -0.98 6.53 -13.51
CA HIS A 55 -0.54 5.61 -14.56
C HIS A 55 0.99 5.59 -14.56
N PRO A 56 1.60 4.55 -13.96
CA PRO A 56 3.05 4.46 -13.89
C PRO A 56 3.70 4.45 -15.27
N GLY A 57 4.74 5.27 -15.40
CA GLY A 57 5.68 5.22 -16.51
C GLY A 57 6.86 4.27 -16.19
N PRO A 58 7.70 3.98 -17.20
CA PRO A 58 8.78 2.99 -17.08
C PRO A 58 9.81 3.28 -15.96
N ILE A 59 10.06 4.54 -15.62
CA ILE A 59 10.99 4.90 -14.54
C ILE A 59 10.35 4.68 -13.17
N LEU A 60 9.08 5.06 -12.97
CA LEU A 60 8.39 4.78 -11.71
C LEU A 60 8.20 3.29 -11.51
N ASP A 61 7.85 2.54 -12.56
CA ASP A 61 7.77 1.08 -12.50
C ASP A 61 9.09 0.50 -11.99
N LEU A 62 10.22 0.89 -12.59
CA LEU A 62 11.53 0.42 -12.15
C LEU A 62 11.78 0.75 -10.67
N ALA A 63 11.43 1.96 -10.22
CA ALA A 63 11.59 2.36 -8.82
C ALA A 63 10.71 1.52 -7.88
N MET A 64 9.43 1.31 -8.23
CA MET A 64 8.46 0.59 -7.41
C MET A 64 8.72 -0.92 -7.40
N HIS A 65 9.21 -1.49 -8.50
CA HIS A 65 9.74 -2.86 -8.51
C HIS A 65 11.00 -2.97 -7.62
N SER A 66 11.92 -2.01 -7.71
CA SER A 66 13.16 -2.00 -6.91
C SER A 66 12.89 -1.93 -5.40
N ARG A 67 11.83 -1.23 -4.99
CA ARG A 67 11.37 -1.17 -3.60
C ARG A 67 11.14 -2.55 -2.99
N TYR A 68 10.51 -3.48 -3.71
CA TYR A 68 10.31 -4.84 -3.19
C TYR A 68 11.64 -5.55 -2.89
N ARG A 69 12.68 -5.32 -3.72
CA ARG A 69 14.01 -5.89 -3.50
C ARG A 69 14.70 -5.24 -2.30
N ALA A 70 14.50 -3.93 -2.10
CA ALA A 70 14.99 -3.24 -0.91
C ALA A 70 14.35 -3.82 0.36
N ILE A 71 13.03 -4.00 0.39
CA ILE A 71 12.32 -4.66 1.50
C ILE A 71 12.86 -6.09 1.71
N ARG A 72 13.03 -6.85 0.63
CA ARG A 72 13.54 -8.22 0.66
C ARG A 72 14.92 -8.30 1.33
N ALA A 73 15.80 -7.33 1.11
CA ALA A 73 17.09 -7.29 1.76
C ALA A 73 17.00 -7.21 3.30
N TYR A 74 16.02 -6.49 3.85
CA TYR A 74 15.77 -6.49 5.30
C TYR A 74 15.27 -7.85 5.79
N LEU A 75 14.33 -8.46 5.06
CA LEU A 75 13.79 -9.78 5.39
C LEU A 75 14.88 -10.86 5.38
N ASP A 76 15.78 -10.84 4.39
CA ASP A 76 16.90 -11.79 4.28
C ASP A 76 17.93 -11.64 5.42
N ASN A 77 17.98 -10.47 6.06
CA ASN A 77 18.80 -10.22 7.25
C ASN A 77 18.06 -10.53 8.56
N GLY A 78 16.87 -11.14 8.49
CA GLY A 78 16.09 -11.55 9.66
C GLY A 78 15.31 -10.44 10.34
N MET A 79 15.13 -9.29 9.68
CA MET A 79 14.30 -8.19 10.21
C MET A 79 12.84 -8.39 9.86
N ASN A 80 11.94 -8.03 10.78
CA ASN A 80 10.52 -7.91 10.45
C ASN A 80 10.25 -6.56 9.76
N VAL A 81 9.34 -6.52 8.80
CA VAL A 81 9.02 -5.31 8.03
C VAL A 81 7.51 -5.10 7.98
N ILE A 82 7.08 -3.87 8.24
CA ILE A 82 5.76 -3.33 7.88
C ILE A 82 5.97 -2.51 6.62
N ALA A 83 5.34 -2.93 5.53
CA ALA A 83 5.35 -2.20 4.27
C ALA A 83 3.90 -1.82 3.91
N ASP A 84 3.50 -0.59 4.24
CA ASP A 84 2.30 -0.02 3.62
C ASP A 84 2.59 0.24 2.14
N ASP A 85 1.65 -0.15 1.29
CA ASP A 85 1.82 -0.13 -0.16
C ASP A 85 0.52 0.32 -0.82
N VAL A 86 0.66 0.98 -1.96
CA VAL A 86 -0.45 1.27 -2.87
C VAL A 86 -0.11 0.61 -4.19
N ILE A 87 -0.74 -0.53 -4.44
CA ILE A 87 -0.49 -1.34 -5.64
C ILE A 87 -1.35 -0.81 -6.78
N TRP A 88 -0.77 0.03 -7.64
CA TRP A 88 -1.49 0.64 -8.75
C TRP A 88 -1.76 -0.31 -9.92
N THR A 89 -0.90 -1.31 -10.11
CA THR A 89 -0.97 -2.23 -11.25
C THR A 89 -0.88 -3.69 -10.79
N ARG A 90 -1.49 -4.60 -11.57
CA ARG A 90 -1.38 -6.04 -11.31
C ARG A 90 0.08 -6.50 -11.42
N GLU A 91 0.86 -5.89 -12.30
CA GLU A 91 2.26 -6.19 -12.53
C GLU A 91 3.10 -5.94 -11.26
N TRP A 92 2.81 -4.88 -10.50
CA TRP A 92 3.45 -4.64 -9.21
C TRP A 92 3.12 -5.71 -8.18
N LEU A 93 1.83 -6.11 -8.08
CA LEU A 93 1.44 -7.24 -7.22
C LEU A 93 2.19 -8.51 -7.61
N VAL A 94 2.18 -8.85 -8.89
CA VAL A 94 2.83 -10.05 -9.43
C VAL A 94 4.34 -10.04 -9.15
N ASP A 95 5.00 -8.89 -9.24
CA ASP A 95 6.41 -8.79 -8.86
C ASP A 95 6.62 -8.99 -7.36
N ALA A 96 5.83 -8.33 -6.50
CA ALA A 96 5.89 -8.53 -5.04
C ALA A 96 5.74 -10.02 -4.66
N LEU A 97 4.78 -10.70 -5.30
CA LEU A 97 4.53 -12.13 -5.13
C LEU A 97 5.74 -13.01 -5.54
N ARG A 98 6.53 -12.58 -6.53
CA ARG A 98 7.79 -13.25 -6.91
C ARG A 98 8.92 -12.90 -5.93
N VAL A 99 9.07 -11.63 -5.57
CA VAL A 99 10.18 -11.15 -4.72
C VAL A 99 10.13 -11.80 -3.33
N PHE A 100 8.93 -11.87 -2.74
CA PHE A 100 8.73 -12.38 -1.39
C PHE A 100 8.43 -13.88 -1.35
N GLU A 101 8.73 -14.61 -2.42
CA GLU A 101 8.73 -16.07 -2.37
C GLU A 101 9.61 -16.59 -1.22
N GLY A 102 9.04 -17.49 -0.44
CA GLY A 102 9.69 -18.11 0.72
C GLY A 102 9.63 -17.27 2.00
N CYS A 103 9.17 -16.01 1.92
CA CYS A 103 8.95 -15.17 3.09
C CYS A 103 7.58 -15.49 3.73
N ARG A 104 7.46 -15.23 5.03
CA ARG A 104 6.18 -15.28 5.75
C ARG A 104 5.52 -13.90 5.68
N VAL A 105 4.58 -13.74 4.75
CA VAL A 105 3.94 -12.46 4.43
C VAL A 105 2.46 -12.49 4.81
N TRP A 106 2.04 -11.61 5.73
CA TRP A 106 0.63 -11.35 5.99
C TRP A 106 0.15 -10.24 5.08
N MET A 107 -0.97 -10.47 4.39
CA MET A 107 -1.64 -9.44 3.60
C MET A 107 -2.68 -8.76 4.48
N VAL A 108 -2.57 -7.45 4.68
CA VAL A 108 -3.52 -6.66 5.50
C VAL A 108 -4.24 -5.64 4.63
N GLY A 109 -5.56 -5.77 4.54
CA GLY A 109 -6.41 -4.81 3.84
C GLY A 109 -6.78 -3.67 4.78
N VAL A 110 -6.48 -2.43 4.41
CA VAL A 110 -6.86 -1.25 5.17
C VAL A 110 -7.86 -0.45 4.36
N HIS A 111 -9.08 -0.35 4.86
CA HIS A 111 -10.22 0.25 4.20
C HIS A 111 -10.66 1.53 4.91
N VAL A 112 -11.34 2.39 4.16
CA VAL A 112 -12.04 3.58 4.64
C VAL A 112 -13.21 3.83 3.69
N SER A 113 -14.34 4.33 4.18
CA SER A 113 -15.43 4.76 3.31
C SER A 113 -14.97 5.89 2.38
N ASP A 114 -15.57 5.98 1.20
CA ASP A 114 -15.24 7.02 0.22
C ASP A 114 -15.47 8.42 0.82
N GLU A 115 -16.55 8.62 1.58
CA GLU A 115 -16.87 9.90 2.21
C GLU A 115 -15.85 10.30 3.28
N GLU A 116 -15.52 9.37 4.19
CA GLU A 116 -14.57 9.64 5.27
C GLU A 116 -13.14 9.82 4.73
N GLY A 117 -12.78 9.03 3.73
CA GLY A 117 -11.51 9.15 3.03
C GLY A 117 -11.35 10.50 2.33
N ALA A 118 -12.38 10.95 1.60
CA ALA A 118 -12.39 12.26 0.96
C ALA A 118 -12.33 13.41 1.99
N ARG A 119 -13.06 13.29 3.11
CA ARG A 119 -13.00 14.27 4.21
C ARG A 119 -11.59 14.38 4.80
N ARG A 120 -10.94 13.24 5.10
CA ARG A 120 -9.57 13.19 5.64
C ARG A 120 -8.54 13.75 4.66
N GLU A 121 -8.68 13.42 3.38
CA GLU A 121 -7.80 13.93 2.33
C GLU A 121 -7.89 15.45 2.21
N LEU A 122 -9.10 16.01 2.22
CA LEU A 122 -9.33 17.45 2.22
C LEU A 122 -8.69 18.12 3.45
N GLU A 123 -8.81 17.51 4.63
CA GLU A 123 -8.20 18.04 5.87
C GLU A 123 -6.68 18.02 5.85
N ARG A 124 -6.05 17.03 5.18
CA ARG A 124 -4.59 16.98 5.05
C ARG A 124 -4.07 18.10 4.15
N GLY A 125 -4.79 18.40 3.06
CA GLY A 125 -4.49 19.52 2.16
C GLY A 125 -3.17 19.42 1.40
N ASP A 126 -2.49 18.27 1.44
CA ASP A 126 -1.18 18.03 0.83
C ASP A 126 -1.26 17.26 -0.51
N ARG A 127 -2.47 16.88 -0.95
CA ARG A 127 -2.71 16.04 -2.13
C ARG A 127 -3.84 16.58 -3.01
N HIS A 128 -3.79 16.23 -4.28
CA HIS A 128 -4.90 16.45 -5.21
C HIS A 128 -6.11 15.60 -4.78
N PRO A 129 -7.36 16.12 -4.82
CA PRO A 129 -8.53 15.35 -4.40
C PRO A 129 -8.76 14.09 -5.23
N GLY A 130 -9.29 13.04 -4.60
CA GLY A 130 -9.56 11.74 -5.20
C GLY A 130 -8.43 10.73 -5.11
N TRP A 131 -7.30 11.08 -4.48
CA TRP A 131 -6.16 10.18 -4.27
C TRP A 131 -6.54 8.98 -3.40
N ASN A 132 -7.26 9.21 -2.29
CA ASN A 132 -7.72 8.16 -1.39
C ASN A 132 -8.59 7.15 -2.15
N ARG A 133 -9.60 7.65 -2.87
CA ARG A 133 -10.52 6.81 -3.64
C ARG A 133 -9.76 6.01 -4.69
N GLY A 134 -8.98 6.75 -5.48
CA GLY A 134 -8.06 6.27 -6.52
C GLY A 134 -7.23 5.07 -6.11
N SER A 135 -6.42 5.31 -5.09
CA SER A 135 -5.50 4.33 -4.54
C SER A 135 -6.23 3.14 -3.93
N ALA A 136 -7.36 3.35 -3.24
CA ALA A 136 -8.14 2.26 -2.65
C ALA A 136 -8.65 1.27 -3.70
N ARG A 137 -9.32 1.72 -4.78
CA ARG A 137 -9.81 0.73 -5.78
C ARG A 137 -8.67 0.04 -6.50
N ALA A 138 -7.56 0.72 -6.78
CA ALA A 138 -6.41 0.11 -7.42
C ALA A 138 -5.76 -0.96 -6.51
N ALA A 139 -5.45 -0.60 -5.26
CA ALA A 139 -4.78 -1.46 -4.30
C ALA A 139 -5.59 -2.72 -3.96
N HIS A 140 -6.92 -2.62 -3.90
CA HIS A 140 -7.78 -3.75 -3.55
C HIS A 140 -8.26 -4.60 -4.75
N ALA A 141 -8.05 -4.16 -6.01
CA ALA A 141 -8.66 -4.79 -7.19
C ALA A 141 -8.34 -6.28 -7.37
N ASP A 142 -7.08 -6.67 -7.13
CA ASP A 142 -6.58 -8.05 -7.33
C ASP A 142 -6.09 -8.70 -6.04
N ALA A 143 -6.19 -7.98 -4.91
CA ALA A 143 -5.62 -8.40 -3.65
C ALA A 143 -6.54 -9.34 -2.87
N GLU A 144 -5.95 -10.01 -1.89
CA GLU A 144 -6.62 -10.87 -0.94
C GLU A 144 -5.89 -10.74 0.40
N TYR A 145 -6.63 -10.83 1.51
CA TYR A 145 -6.12 -10.47 2.83
C TYR A 145 -6.24 -11.62 3.84
N ASP A 146 -5.29 -11.65 4.78
CA ASP A 146 -5.39 -12.45 6.00
C ASP A 146 -6.19 -11.67 7.06
N PHE A 147 -6.06 -10.34 7.07
CA PHE A 147 -6.77 -9.43 7.96
C PHE A 147 -7.31 -8.22 7.20
N GLU A 148 -8.52 -7.78 7.52
CA GLU A 148 -9.12 -6.56 6.96
C GLU A 148 -9.46 -5.60 8.10
N LEU A 149 -9.09 -4.34 7.95
CA LEU A 149 -9.30 -3.28 8.92
C LEU A 149 -10.13 -2.18 8.27
N ASP A 150 -11.23 -1.80 8.92
CA ASP A 150 -12.02 -0.63 8.52
C ASP A 150 -11.70 0.56 9.42
N THR A 151 -11.08 1.58 8.84
CA THR A 151 -10.66 2.80 9.54
C THR A 151 -11.71 3.90 9.53
N THR A 152 -12.92 3.64 9.03
CA THR A 152 -13.97 4.66 8.86
C THR A 152 -14.37 5.29 10.20
N ALA A 153 -14.72 4.47 11.19
CA ALA A 153 -15.19 4.95 12.49
C ALA A 153 -14.32 4.50 13.68
N THR A 154 -13.55 3.42 13.50
CA THR A 154 -12.77 2.82 14.59
C THR A 154 -11.45 3.57 14.81
N PRO A 155 -11.12 3.97 16.04
CA PRO A 155 -9.84 4.62 16.34
C PRO A 155 -8.63 3.74 16.00
N VAL A 156 -7.57 4.35 15.46
CA VAL A 156 -6.34 3.66 15.01
C VAL A 156 -5.71 2.77 16.09
N HIS A 157 -5.73 3.19 17.36
CA HIS A 157 -5.13 2.42 18.45
C HIS A 157 -5.93 1.15 18.79
N GLU A 158 -7.25 1.15 18.58
CA GLU A 158 -8.09 -0.03 18.75
C GLU A 158 -7.82 -1.02 17.63
N LEU A 159 -7.80 -0.54 16.37
CA LEU A 159 -7.46 -1.37 15.20
C LEU A 159 -6.05 -1.98 15.31
N ALA A 160 -5.07 -1.21 15.78
CA ALA A 160 -3.70 -1.70 15.95
C ALA A 160 -3.63 -2.83 17.00
N ARG A 161 -4.39 -2.69 18.09
CA ARG A 161 -4.48 -3.73 19.13
C ARG A 161 -5.17 -5.00 18.60
N GLU A 162 -6.28 -4.86 17.89
CA GLU A 162 -6.99 -5.98 17.28
C GLU A 162 -6.15 -6.71 16.23
N LEU A 163 -5.44 -5.96 15.40
CA LEU A 163 -4.49 -6.51 14.43
C LEU A 163 -3.37 -7.26 15.14
N HIS A 164 -2.79 -6.68 16.20
CA HIS A 164 -1.72 -7.30 16.97
C HIS A 164 -2.16 -8.62 17.63
N GLU A 165 -3.33 -8.64 18.27
CA GLU A 165 -3.93 -9.85 18.86
C GLU A 165 -4.17 -10.93 17.78
N SER A 166 -4.74 -10.55 16.63
CA SER A 166 -5.01 -11.45 15.51
C SER A 166 -3.74 -12.01 14.87
N TYR A 167 -2.72 -11.16 14.71
CA TYR A 167 -1.40 -11.54 14.24
C TYR A 167 -0.76 -12.58 15.17
N GLN A 168 -0.78 -12.35 16.49
CA GLN A 168 -0.23 -13.30 17.46
C GLN A 168 -0.97 -14.65 17.46
N ALA A 169 -2.28 -14.63 17.22
CA ALA A 169 -3.10 -15.84 17.13
C ALA A 169 -2.97 -16.59 15.79
N CYS A 170 -2.39 -15.97 14.75
CA CYS A 170 -2.31 -16.52 13.40
C CYS A 170 -0.86 -16.80 12.98
N PRO A 171 -0.30 -18.00 13.29
CA PRO A 171 1.11 -18.30 13.01
C PRO A 171 1.45 -18.48 11.53
N TYR A 172 0.44 -18.70 10.66
CA TYR A 172 0.63 -19.03 9.25
C TYR A 172 -0.27 -18.19 8.35
N PRO A 173 0.27 -17.19 7.63
CA PRO A 173 -0.50 -16.44 6.64
C PRO A 173 -0.78 -17.30 5.41
N MET A 174 -1.95 -17.07 4.80
CA MET A 174 -2.41 -17.85 3.67
C MET A 174 -2.69 -17.00 2.42
N ALA A 175 -3.12 -15.74 2.58
CA ALA A 175 -3.55 -14.91 1.46
C ALA A 175 -2.45 -14.71 0.41
N PHE A 176 -1.22 -14.40 0.84
CA PHE A 176 -0.07 -14.28 -0.04
C PHE A 176 0.14 -15.55 -0.90
N ASN A 177 0.08 -16.74 -0.29
CA ASN A 177 0.25 -18.00 -0.99
C ASN A 177 -0.90 -18.32 -1.96
N ARG A 178 -2.13 -17.91 -1.63
CA ARG A 178 -3.28 -18.04 -2.55
C ARG A 178 -3.13 -17.11 -3.75
N LEU A 179 -2.71 -15.88 -3.55
CA LEU A 179 -2.39 -14.93 -4.63
C LEU A 179 -1.26 -15.45 -5.52
N ARG A 180 -0.18 -15.99 -4.93
CA ARG A 180 0.91 -16.62 -5.69
C ARG A 180 0.39 -17.74 -6.59
N LYS A 181 -0.44 -18.64 -6.07
CA LYS A 181 -1.07 -19.69 -6.90
C LYS A 181 -1.92 -19.06 -8.00
N ARG A 182 -2.80 -18.11 -7.67
CA ARG A 182 -3.70 -17.49 -8.65
C ARG A 182 -2.97 -16.82 -9.82
N PHE A 183 -1.83 -16.17 -9.57
CA PHE A 183 -1.16 -15.31 -10.57
C PHE A 183 0.16 -15.85 -11.11
N LEU A 184 0.78 -16.86 -10.47
CA LEU A 184 2.09 -17.40 -10.85
C LEU A 184 2.11 -18.91 -11.10
N SER A 185 0.99 -19.63 -10.92
CA SER A 185 0.90 -21.07 -11.25
C SER A 185 0.57 -21.32 -12.71
#